data_AF-A0A8J7XN96-F1
#
_entry.id   AF-A0A8J7XN96-F1
#
_cell.length_a   1.000
_cell.length_b   1.000
_cell.length_c   1.000
_cell.angle_alpha   90.00
_cell.angle_beta   90.00
_cell.angle_gamma   90.00
#
_symmetry.space_group_name_H-M   'P 1'
#
loop_
_entity.id
_entity.type
_entity.pdbx_description
1 polymer ?
#
loop_
_entity_poly.entity_id
_entity_poly.type
_entity_poly.pdbx_seq_one_letter_code
_entity_poly.pdbx_strand_id
1 'polypeptide(L)'
;MSKDFQMNWIEIFLQRTGEIAGQTIREKVEEEREKLPLPSNTKAKKEIAKWIAQAIERLDGLVDEEKRNEILVATCPHTYPKKRIREMRALFERLGSIDKLIEEMSKDTSWGGASYYDYPKRVGKFIYITKVPYNPRAYNKAITEQEKKSAYCHCPIVRKTDINMSCTICCCSGGWDKQLSEGILGEPLRVKLAKSILKGDECCVHTIEIPPHFIENKSNKGKGD
;
A
#
# COMPACT_ATOMS: atom_id res chain seq x y z
N MET A 1 12.02 5.81 20.43
CA MET A 1 12.36 6.96 19.58
C MET A 1 11.33 7.08 18.47
N SER A 2 10.51 8.12 18.52
CA SER A 2 9.63 8.53 17.42
C SER A 2 10.50 8.97 16.24
N LYS A 3 10.94 8.04 15.39
CA LYS A 3 11.49 8.43 14.08
C LYS A 3 10.40 9.19 13.33
N ASP A 4 10.72 10.39 12.84
CA ASP A 4 9.79 11.12 11.99
C ASP A 4 9.45 10.27 10.76
N PHE A 5 8.15 10.13 10.49
CA PHE A 5 7.65 9.25 9.44
C PHE A 5 8.30 9.53 8.08
N GLN A 6 8.51 10.80 7.71
CA GLN A 6 9.06 11.16 6.41
C GLN A 6 10.50 10.69 6.29
N MET A 7 11.32 10.90 7.33
CA MET A 7 12.72 10.46 7.32
C MET A 7 12.84 8.93 7.29
N ASN A 8 12.04 8.23 8.09
CA ASN A 8 12.03 6.76 8.07
C ASN A 8 11.59 6.23 6.70
N TRP A 9 10.59 6.86 6.07
CA TRP A 9 10.14 6.49 4.73
C TRP A 9 11.26 6.71 3.70
N ILE A 10 11.97 7.83 3.75
CA ILE A 10 13.10 8.14 2.84
C ILE A 10 14.23 7.12 3.00
N GLU A 11 14.60 6.77 4.24
CA GLU A 11 15.63 5.76 4.52
C GLU A 11 15.29 4.42 3.85
N ILE A 12 14.05 3.93 4.05
CA ILE A 12 13.59 2.67 3.47
C ILE A 12 13.52 2.79 1.94
N PHE A 13 12.96 3.88 1.42
CA PHE A 13 12.81 4.11 -0.03
C PHE A 13 14.15 4.01 -0.76
N LEU A 14 15.17 4.69 -0.26
CA LEU A 14 16.49 4.70 -0.87
C LEU A 14 17.19 3.35 -0.71
N GLN A 15 17.04 2.70 0.45
CA GLN A 15 17.52 1.34 0.65
C GLN A 15 16.93 0.39 -0.38
N ARG A 16 15.59 0.35 -0.53
CA ARG A 16 14.90 -0.51 -1.51
C ARG A 16 15.27 -0.17 -2.95
N THR A 17 15.44 1.10 -3.26
CA THR A 17 15.90 1.54 -4.58
C THR A 17 17.29 0.95 -4.89
N GLY A 18 18.22 1.00 -3.93
CA GLY A 18 19.55 0.42 -4.10
C GLY A 18 19.52 -1.11 -4.23
N GLU A 19 18.70 -1.79 -3.43
CA GLU A 19 18.55 -3.25 -3.45
C GLU A 19 17.94 -3.78 -4.75
N ILE A 20 16.95 -3.08 -5.32
CA ILE A 20 16.15 -3.57 -6.46
C ILE A 20 16.61 -2.99 -7.81
N ALA A 21 16.96 -1.70 -7.86
CA ALA A 21 17.35 -1.00 -9.09
C ALA A 21 18.85 -0.71 -9.18
N GLY A 22 19.62 -1.07 -8.14
CA GLY A 22 21.06 -0.88 -8.09
C GLY A 22 21.49 0.49 -7.58
N GLN A 23 22.75 0.55 -7.14
CA GLN A 23 23.30 1.71 -6.44
C GLN A 23 23.39 2.97 -7.33
N THR A 24 23.67 2.82 -8.63
CA THR A 24 23.68 3.95 -9.58
C THR A 24 22.32 4.63 -9.72
N ILE A 25 21.22 3.86 -9.70
CA ILE A 25 19.87 4.43 -9.75
C ILE A 25 19.55 5.11 -8.41
N ARG A 26 19.89 4.47 -7.29
CA ARG A 26 19.72 5.06 -5.96
C ARG A 26 20.41 6.42 -5.84
N GLU A 27 21.65 6.54 -6.29
CA GLU A 27 22.42 7.81 -6.23
C GLU A 27 21.73 8.94 -6.98
N LYS A 28 21.19 8.65 -8.17
CA LYS A 28 20.40 9.63 -8.94
C LYS A 28 19.08 9.97 -8.24
N VAL A 29 18.41 9.01 -7.62
CA VAL A 29 17.17 9.26 -6.87
C VAL A 29 17.44 10.07 -5.60
N GLU A 30 18.56 9.83 -4.92
CA GLU A 30 18.98 10.47 -3.66
C GLU A 30 19.46 11.92 -3.84
N GLU A 31 19.57 12.43 -5.07
CA GLU A 31 20.08 13.78 -5.37
C GLU A 31 19.45 14.87 -4.48
N GLU A 32 20.31 15.74 -3.94
CA GLU A 32 20.01 16.84 -3.02
C GLU A 32 19.46 16.45 -1.64
N ARG A 33 19.45 15.16 -1.28
CA ARG A 33 18.95 14.72 0.03
C ARG A 33 19.69 15.37 1.19
N GLU A 34 21.00 15.60 1.06
CA GLU A 34 21.85 16.21 2.08
C GLU A 34 21.41 17.63 2.48
N LYS A 35 20.64 18.30 1.60
CA LYS A 35 20.10 19.65 1.84
C LYS A 35 18.78 19.63 2.62
N LEU A 36 18.21 18.45 2.88
CA LEU A 36 16.91 18.35 3.55
C LEU A 36 16.96 18.84 5.00
N PRO A 37 15.96 19.65 5.42
CA PRO A 37 15.85 20.03 6.82
C PRO A 37 15.44 18.84 7.68
N LEU A 38 15.68 18.95 8.98
CA LEU A 38 15.01 18.08 9.95
C LEU A 38 13.50 18.39 9.97
N PRO A 39 12.61 17.40 10.12
CA PRO A 39 11.15 17.56 10.08
C PRO A 39 10.58 18.18 11.37
N SER A 40 11.08 19.36 11.74
CA SER A 40 10.79 20.05 13.00
C SER A 40 9.49 20.84 12.99
N ASN A 41 9.04 21.32 11.82
CA ASN A 41 7.87 22.17 11.67
C ASN A 41 7.19 21.97 10.30
N THR A 42 6.03 22.60 10.10
CA THR A 42 5.23 22.46 8.86
C THR A 42 6.00 22.86 7.60
N LYS A 43 6.82 23.93 7.65
CA LYS A 43 7.63 24.38 6.50
C LYS A 43 8.65 23.31 6.11
N ALA A 44 9.42 22.81 7.08
CA ALA A 44 10.39 21.74 6.86
C ALA A 44 9.73 20.47 6.30
N LYS A 45 8.56 20.08 6.83
CA LYS A 45 7.81 18.92 6.33
C LYS A 45 7.33 19.08 4.88
N LYS A 46 6.98 20.32 4.48
CA LYS A 46 6.62 20.65 3.09
C LYS A 46 7.85 20.59 2.16
N GLU A 47 9.00 21.06 2.61
CA GLU A 47 10.27 20.93 1.86
C GLU A 47 10.66 19.47 1.65
N ILE A 48 10.54 18.64 2.69
CA ILE A 48 10.77 17.19 2.59
C ILE A 48 9.75 16.55 1.63
N ALA A 49 8.47 16.91 1.70
CA ALA A 49 7.45 16.39 0.78
C ALA A 49 7.73 16.78 -0.68
N LYS A 50 8.24 18.00 -0.92
CA LYS A 50 8.68 18.45 -2.24
C LYS A 50 9.84 17.62 -2.77
N TRP A 51 10.85 17.36 -1.94
CA TRP A 51 11.95 16.48 -2.33
C TRP A 51 11.49 15.05 -2.61
N ILE A 52 10.57 14.50 -1.80
CA ILE A 52 9.98 13.17 -2.04
C ILE A 52 9.28 13.14 -3.40
N ALA A 53 8.51 14.18 -3.76
CA ALA A 53 7.87 14.26 -5.07
C ALA A 53 8.90 14.21 -6.20
N GLN A 54 9.97 15.01 -6.10
CA GLN A 54 11.05 15.04 -7.09
C GLN A 54 11.81 13.71 -7.15
N ALA A 55 12.04 13.05 -6.03
CA ALA A 55 12.71 11.76 -5.97
C ALA A 55 11.88 10.65 -6.65
N ILE A 56 10.55 10.69 -6.50
CA ILE A 56 9.65 9.79 -7.23
C ILE A 56 9.65 10.11 -8.73
N GLU A 57 9.63 11.39 -9.12
CA GLU A 57 9.73 11.77 -10.54
C GLU A 57 11.04 11.29 -11.19
N ARG A 58 12.17 11.40 -10.48
CA ARG A 58 13.45 10.83 -10.92
C ARG A 58 13.34 9.33 -11.09
N LEU A 59 12.76 8.61 -10.12
CA LEU A 59 12.57 7.17 -10.23
C LEU A 59 11.69 6.80 -11.44
N ASP A 60 10.57 7.51 -11.64
CA ASP A 60 9.64 7.28 -12.75
C ASP A 60 10.33 7.39 -14.12
N GLY A 61 11.31 8.27 -14.27
CA GLY A 61 12.11 8.44 -15.48
C GLY A 61 13.33 7.52 -15.61
N LEU A 62 13.72 6.82 -14.54
CA LEU A 62 14.94 6.00 -14.50
C LEU A 62 14.68 4.50 -14.62
N VAL A 63 13.47 4.03 -14.29
CA VAL A 63 13.11 2.61 -14.34
C VAL A 63 11.72 2.39 -14.93
N ASP A 64 11.47 1.18 -15.42
CA ASP A 64 10.15 0.77 -15.90
C ASP A 64 9.08 0.72 -14.78
N GLU A 65 7.82 0.60 -15.18
CA GLU A 65 6.69 0.58 -14.25
C GLU A 65 6.74 -0.58 -13.26
N GLU A 66 7.17 -1.76 -13.71
CA GLU A 66 7.22 -2.94 -12.86
C GLU A 66 8.22 -2.75 -11.73
N LYS A 67 9.41 -2.22 -12.05
CA LYS A 67 10.48 -1.97 -11.09
C LYS A 67 10.11 -0.89 -10.08
N ARG A 68 9.58 0.25 -10.52
CA ARG A 68 9.18 1.31 -9.58
C ARG A 68 8.06 0.83 -8.66
N ASN A 69 7.11 0.04 -9.17
CA ASN A 69 6.05 -0.53 -8.34
C ASN A 69 6.61 -1.49 -7.29
N GLU A 70 7.56 -2.36 -7.66
CA GLU A 70 8.24 -3.28 -6.73
C GLU A 70 8.96 -2.51 -5.61
N ILE A 71 9.75 -1.50 -5.97
CA ILE A 71 10.46 -0.63 -5.01
C ILE A 71 9.49 0.03 -4.04
N LEU A 72 8.43 0.65 -4.56
CA LEU A 72 7.48 1.38 -3.73
C LEU A 72 6.70 0.44 -2.81
N VAL A 73 6.24 -0.71 -3.30
CA VAL A 73 5.59 -1.73 -2.47
C VAL A 73 6.51 -2.19 -1.32
N ALA A 74 7.81 -2.35 -1.57
CA ALA A 74 8.81 -2.71 -0.56
C ALA A 74 9.16 -1.55 0.41
N THR A 75 8.68 -0.33 0.12
CA THR A 75 8.98 0.89 0.88
C THR A 75 8.01 1.14 2.04
N CYS A 76 6.92 0.38 2.16
CA CYS A 76 5.92 0.57 3.22
C CYS A 76 6.56 0.51 4.62
N PRO A 77 6.58 1.62 5.39
CA PRO A 77 7.21 1.66 6.71
C PRO A 77 6.31 1.06 7.80
N HIS A 78 5.06 0.72 7.47
CA HIS A 78 4.09 0.19 8.40
C HIS A 78 4.26 -1.30 8.56
N THR A 79 4.11 -1.78 9.80
CA THR A 79 4.07 -3.20 10.12
C THR A 79 2.62 -3.62 10.33
N TYR A 80 2.13 -4.54 9.51
CA TYR A 80 0.80 -5.12 9.70
C TYR A 80 0.77 -5.92 11.02
N PRO A 81 -0.29 -5.82 11.85
CA PRO A 81 -0.34 -6.55 13.11
C PRO A 81 -0.24 -8.07 12.95
N LYS A 82 0.84 -8.66 13.45
CA LYS A 82 1.11 -10.12 13.38
C LYS A 82 -0.03 -10.97 13.93
N LYS A 83 -0.70 -10.51 15.00
CA LYS A 83 -1.86 -11.21 15.57
C LYS A 83 -2.98 -11.36 14.54
N ARG A 84 -3.33 -10.27 13.84
CA ARG A 84 -4.38 -10.28 12.81
C ARG A 84 -4.01 -11.16 11.62
N ILE A 85 -2.74 -11.14 11.19
CA ILE A 85 -2.26 -12.06 10.15
C ILE A 85 -2.48 -13.51 10.58
N ARG A 86 -2.06 -13.89 11.79
CA ARG A 86 -2.23 -15.27 12.29
C ARG A 86 -3.69 -15.68 12.39
N GLU A 87 -4.56 -14.79 12.86
CA GLU A 87 -6.00 -15.05 12.95
C GLU A 87 -6.62 -15.28 11.56
N MET A 88 -6.30 -14.43 10.59
CA MET A 88 -6.81 -14.58 9.22
C MET A 88 -6.21 -15.79 8.50
N ARG A 89 -4.95 -16.14 8.77
CA ARG A 89 -4.34 -17.37 8.28
C ARG A 89 -5.04 -18.61 8.83
N ALA A 90 -5.25 -18.69 10.15
CA ALA A 90 -5.97 -19.81 10.76
C ALA A 90 -7.41 -19.92 10.23
N LEU A 91 -8.07 -18.78 10.01
CA LEU A 91 -9.39 -18.73 9.37
C LEU A 91 -9.34 -19.26 7.93
N PHE A 92 -8.37 -18.83 7.14
CA PHE A 92 -8.15 -19.31 5.77
C PHE A 92 -7.92 -20.83 5.73
N GLU A 93 -7.02 -21.34 6.57
CA GLU A 93 -6.70 -22.77 6.67
C GLU A 93 -7.94 -23.60 7.06
N ARG A 94 -8.78 -23.08 7.97
CA ARG A 94 -10.03 -23.72 8.37
C ARG A 94 -11.09 -23.70 7.26
N LEU A 95 -11.21 -22.59 6.54
CA LEU A 95 -12.22 -22.43 5.48
C LEU A 95 -11.84 -23.14 4.18
N GLY A 96 -10.54 -23.27 3.91
CA GLY A 96 -9.99 -23.86 2.69
C GLY A 96 -10.35 -23.11 1.41
N SER A 97 -10.76 -21.83 1.51
CA SER A 97 -11.25 -21.03 0.38
C SER A 97 -10.98 -19.55 0.59
N ILE A 98 -10.36 -18.90 -0.39
CA ILE A 98 -10.14 -17.45 -0.42
C ILE A 98 -11.48 -16.70 -0.46
N ASP A 99 -12.45 -17.20 -1.22
CA ASP A 99 -13.76 -16.55 -1.36
C ASP A 99 -14.50 -16.49 -0.01
N LYS A 100 -14.49 -17.60 0.74
CA LYS A 100 -15.06 -17.63 2.09
C LYS A 100 -14.31 -16.72 3.07
N LEU A 101 -12.98 -16.65 2.95
CA LEU A 101 -12.19 -15.73 3.78
C LEU A 101 -12.56 -14.27 3.51
N ILE A 102 -12.69 -13.89 2.24
CA ILE A 102 -13.10 -12.54 1.83
C ILE A 102 -14.51 -12.22 2.35
N GLU A 103 -15.43 -13.18 2.30
CA GLU A 103 -16.77 -13.02 2.89
C GLU A 103 -16.69 -12.71 4.39
N GLU A 104 -15.86 -13.44 5.14
CA GLU A 104 -15.64 -13.17 6.57
C GLU A 104 -14.97 -11.81 6.83
N MET A 105 -13.98 -11.43 6.02
CA MET A 105 -13.34 -10.11 6.12
C MET A 105 -14.32 -8.97 5.86
N SER A 106 -15.31 -9.17 5.00
CA SER A 106 -16.33 -8.16 4.69
C SER A 106 -17.30 -7.89 5.84
N LYS A 107 -17.37 -8.81 6.81
CA LYS A 107 -18.20 -8.68 8.02
C LYS A 107 -17.48 -7.88 9.11
N ASP A 108 -16.19 -7.58 8.96
CA ASP A 108 -15.44 -6.80 9.94
C ASP A 108 -15.88 -5.33 9.95
N THR A 109 -16.15 -4.81 11.13
CA THR A 109 -16.45 -3.39 11.38
C THR A 109 -15.52 -2.79 12.43
N SER A 110 -14.39 -3.45 12.72
CA SER A 110 -13.48 -3.07 13.81
C SER A 110 -12.70 -1.77 13.57
N TRP A 111 -12.78 -1.18 12.38
CA TRP A 111 -12.15 0.10 12.04
C TRP A 111 -13.17 1.24 11.94
N GLY A 112 -13.66 1.69 13.10
CA GLY A 112 -14.57 2.84 13.16
C GLY A 112 -15.88 2.64 12.38
N GLY A 113 -16.37 1.40 12.30
CA GLY A 113 -17.53 1.00 11.50
C GLY A 113 -17.19 0.52 10.09
N ALA A 114 -15.94 0.61 9.66
CA ALA A 114 -15.43 0.00 8.43
C ALA A 114 -14.61 -1.25 8.73
N SER A 115 -14.29 -2.02 7.68
CA SER A 115 -13.40 -3.18 7.78
C SER A 115 -11.95 -2.76 7.94
N TYR A 116 -11.24 -3.42 8.86
CA TYR A 116 -9.80 -3.30 9.03
C TYR A 116 -9.03 -3.84 7.82
N TYR A 117 -9.65 -4.75 7.06
CA TYR A 117 -9.05 -5.41 5.90
C TYR A 117 -9.40 -4.71 4.58
N ASP A 118 -9.89 -3.47 4.65
CA ASP A 118 -10.50 -2.77 3.51
C ASP A 118 -11.66 -3.60 2.92
N TYR A 119 -11.98 -3.44 1.64
CA TYR A 119 -12.99 -4.26 0.95
C TYR A 119 -12.36 -5.11 -0.15
N PRO A 120 -11.80 -6.29 0.19
CA PRO A 120 -11.25 -7.21 -0.79
C PRO A 120 -12.38 -7.84 -1.62
N LYS A 121 -12.17 -7.98 -2.93
CA LYS A 121 -13.07 -8.68 -3.86
C LYS A 121 -12.25 -9.53 -4.82
N ARG A 122 -12.54 -10.82 -4.92
CA ARG A 122 -11.89 -11.70 -5.89
C ARG A 122 -12.59 -11.64 -7.25
N VAL A 123 -11.81 -11.53 -8.32
CA VAL A 123 -12.23 -11.69 -9.72
C VAL A 123 -11.17 -12.51 -10.44
N GLY A 124 -11.50 -13.77 -10.73
CA GLY A 124 -10.55 -14.73 -11.31
C GLY A 124 -9.30 -14.91 -10.45
N LYS A 125 -8.13 -14.63 -11.03
CA LYS A 125 -6.82 -14.71 -10.37
C LYS A 125 -6.40 -13.43 -9.61
N PHE A 126 -7.30 -12.46 -9.47
CA PHE A 126 -6.98 -11.20 -8.81
C PHE A 126 -7.87 -10.95 -7.60
N ILE A 127 -7.28 -10.44 -6.52
CA ILE A 127 -7.99 -9.84 -5.41
C ILE A 127 -7.85 -8.32 -5.53
N TYR A 128 -8.97 -7.62 -5.64
CA TYR A 128 -9.05 -6.16 -5.68
C TYR A 128 -9.33 -5.65 -4.27
N ILE A 129 -8.43 -4.84 -3.71
CA ILE A 129 -8.56 -4.26 -2.38
C ILE A 129 -8.91 -2.79 -2.54
N THR A 130 -10.17 -2.45 -2.26
CA THR A 130 -10.64 -1.06 -2.33
C THR A 130 -10.45 -0.38 -0.98
N LYS A 131 -9.63 0.67 -0.95
CA LYS A 131 -9.28 1.39 0.28
C LYS A 131 -10.47 2.14 0.86
N VAL A 132 -10.62 2.07 2.18
CA VAL A 132 -11.56 2.91 2.92
C VAL A 132 -10.95 4.27 3.24
N PRO A 133 -11.74 5.35 3.39
CA PRO A 133 -11.20 6.65 3.78
C PRO A 133 -10.46 6.58 5.14
N TYR A 134 -9.31 7.24 5.24
CA TYR A 134 -8.56 7.37 6.49
C TYR A 134 -9.41 7.96 7.63
N ASN A 135 -10.23 8.95 7.31
CA ASN A 135 -11.21 9.55 8.20
C ASN A 135 -12.59 9.58 7.52
N PRO A 136 -13.39 8.51 7.64
CA PRO A 136 -14.70 8.39 6.99
C PRO A 136 -15.64 9.54 7.35
N ARG A 137 -15.62 10.00 8.60
CA ARG A 137 -16.47 11.12 9.06
C ARG A 137 -16.10 12.44 8.37
N ALA A 138 -14.81 12.74 8.24
CA ALA A 138 -14.36 13.94 7.55
C ALA A 138 -14.58 13.83 6.03
N TYR A 139 -14.38 12.65 5.45
CA TYR A 139 -14.59 12.40 4.02
C TYR A 139 -16.04 12.66 3.61
N ASN A 140 -17.00 12.17 4.41
CA ASN A 140 -18.43 12.38 4.16
C ASN A 140 -18.87 13.85 4.32
N LYS A 141 -18.09 14.68 5.02
CA LYS A 141 -18.35 16.11 5.23
C LYS A 141 -17.55 17.02 4.30
N ALA A 142 -16.62 16.47 3.53
CA ALA A 142 -15.72 17.24 2.69
C ALA A 142 -16.47 17.86 1.51
N ILE A 143 -16.19 19.12 1.22
CA ILE A 143 -16.82 19.88 0.14
C ILE A 143 -15.83 20.03 -1.02
N THR A 144 -14.57 20.33 -0.71
CA THR A 144 -13.52 20.53 -1.71
C THR A 144 -12.75 19.25 -2.01
N GLU A 145 -12.15 19.17 -3.19
CA GLU A 145 -11.30 18.04 -3.59
C GLU A 145 -10.07 17.87 -2.67
N GLN A 146 -9.52 18.99 -2.16
CA GLN A 146 -8.42 18.93 -1.21
C GLN A 146 -8.85 18.36 0.15
N GLU A 147 -10.04 18.71 0.65
CA GLU A 147 -10.61 18.13 1.87
C GLU A 147 -10.89 16.64 1.69
N LYS A 148 -11.51 16.24 0.56
CA LYS A 148 -11.75 14.83 0.23
C LYS A 148 -10.45 14.05 0.19
N LYS A 149 -9.43 14.55 -0.54
CA LYS A 149 -8.09 13.93 -0.61
C LYS A 149 -7.48 13.77 0.78
N SER A 150 -7.51 14.81 1.61
CA SER A 150 -6.91 14.79 2.95
C SER A 150 -7.61 13.83 3.90
N ALA A 151 -8.95 13.74 3.80
CA ALA A 151 -9.76 12.83 4.61
C ALA A 151 -9.71 11.37 4.11
N TYR A 152 -9.48 11.15 2.81
CA TYR A 152 -9.37 9.82 2.22
C TYR A 152 -7.99 9.19 2.42
N CYS A 153 -6.93 9.94 2.12
CA CYS A 153 -5.59 9.39 1.99
C CYS A 153 -4.98 8.98 3.34
N HIS A 154 -4.48 7.75 3.43
CA HIS A 154 -3.77 7.24 4.61
C HIS A 154 -2.31 7.71 4.67
N CYS A 155 -1.72 8.11 3.54
CA CYS A 155 -0.32 8.54 3.49
C CYS A 155 -0.16 9.93 4.15
N PRO A 156 0.60 10.04 5.25
CA PRO A 156 0.80 11.33 5.92
C PRO A 156 1.62 12.32 5.11
N ILE A 157 2.42 11.86 4.13
CA ILE A 157 3.15 12.73 3.20
C ILE A 157 2.15 13.43 2.28
N VAL A 158 1.29 12.66 1.61
CA VAL A 158 0.34 13.17 0.60
C VAL A 158 -0.79 13.99 1.24
N ARG A 159 -1.37 13.51 2.34
CA ARG A 159 -2.58 14.14 2.92
C ARG A 159 -2.33 15.47 3.64
N LYS A 160 -1.07 15.75 4.02
CA LYS A 160 -0.65 16.95 4.76
C LYS A 160 0.02 18.00 3.87
N THR A 161 -0.06 17.83 2.55
CA THR A 161 0.55 18.75 1.60
C THR A 161 -0.37 19.01 0.40
N ASP A 162 -0.10 20.12 -0.26
CA ASP A 162 -0.65 20.57 -1.54
C ASP A 162 0.28 20.24 -2.71
N ILE A 163 1.49 19.73 -2.45
CA ILE A 163 2.45 19.32 -3.46
C ILE A 163 1.83 18.26 -4.38
N ASN A 164 1.86 18.53 -5.69
CA ASN A 164 1.51 17.54 -6.70
C ASN A 164 2.55 16.42 -6.71
N MET A 165 2.11 15.18 -6.75
CA MET A 165 2.97 14.03 -6.57
C MET A 165 2.54 12.93 -7.53
N SER A 166 3.52 12.31 -8.19
CA SER A 166 3.26 11.15 -9.03
C SER A 166 2.51 10.07 -8.25
N CYS A 167 1.51 9.48 -8.91
CA CYS A 167 0.72 8.39 -8.35
C CYS A 167 1.55 7.14 -8.03
N THR A 168 2.78 7.02 -8.53
CA THR A 168 3.73 5.96 -8.16
C THR A 168 3.90 5.86 -6.64
N ILE A 169 3.85 6.97 -5.90
CA ILE A 169 3.94 6.91 -4.42
C ILE A 169 2.81 6.07 -3.80
N CYS A 170 1.65 5.97 -4.44
CA CYS A 170 0.53 5.18 -3.96
C CYS A 170 0.79 3.67 -4.03
N CYS A 171 1.81 3.21 -4.75
CA CYS A 171 2.25 1.81 -4.70
C CYS A 171 2.78 1.44 -3.30
N CYS A 172 3.24 2.42 -2.52
CA CYS A 172 3.69 2.20 -1.14
C CYS A 172 2.62 1.56 -0.24
N SER A 173 1.35 1.96 -0.35
CA SER A 173 0.29 1.33 0.44
C SER A 173 -0.02 -0.10 0.01
N GLY A 174 0.38 -0.53 -1.19
CA GLY A 174 0.31 -1.92 -1.60
C GLY A 174 1.21 -2.84 -0.76
N GLY A 175 2.25 -2.30 -0.12
CA GLY A 175 3.06 -3.05 0.84
C GLY A 175 2.33 -3.42 2.13
N TRP A 176 1.29 -2.67 2.52
CA TRP A 176 0.39 -3.05 3.61
C TRP A 176 -0.43 -4.28 3.23
N ASP A 177 -1.02 -4.26 2.03
CA ASP A 177 -1.85 -5.35 1.52
C ASP A 177 -1.06 -6.62 1.23
N LYS A 178 0.17 -6.46 0.75
CA LYS A 178 1.13 -7.55 0.53
C LYS A 178 1.44 -8.27 1.83
N GLN A 179 1.76 -7.55 2.91
CA GLN A 179 2.06 -8.15 4.22
C GLN A 179 0.91 -9.02 4.74
N LEU A 180 -0.33 -8.53 4.65
CA LEU A 180 -1.50 -9.32 5.06
C LEU A 180 -1.64 -10.57 4.20
N SER A 181 -1.62 -10.40 2.88
CA SER A 181 -1.97 -11.46 1.95
C SER A 181 -0.90 -12.55 1.88
N GLU A 182 0.38 -12.19 1.87
CA GLU A 182 1.48 -13.16 1.97
C GLU A 182 1.51 -13.84 3.33
N GLY A 183 1.16 -13.12 4.40
CA GLY A 183 1.06 -13.70 5.73
C GLY A 183 -0.03 -14.77 5.83
N ILE A 184 -1.17 -14.54 5.16
CA ILE A 184 -2.30 -15.47 5.08
C ILE A 184 -1.98 -16.65 4.16
N LEU A 185 -1.54 -16.39 2.93
CA LEU A 185 -1.34 -17.42 1.91
C LEU A 185 -0.01 -18.18 2.08
N GLY A 186 0.96 -17.57 2.75
CA GLY A 186 2.24 -18.21 3.07
C GLY A 186 3.25 -18.24 1.93
N GLU A 187 3.04 -17.48 0.86
CA GLU A 187 3.95 -17.38 -0.28
C GLU A 187 4.06 -15.94 -0.80
N PRO A 188 5.10 -15.61 -1.59
CA PRO A 188 5.25 -14.27 -2.17
C PRO A 188 4.18 -13.95 -3.22
N LEU A 189 3.61 -12.74 -3.17
CA LEU A 189 2.53 -12.28 -4.05
C LEU A 189 2.87 -10.99 -4.79
N ARG A 190 2.37 -10.85 -6.02
CA ARG A 190 2.53 -9.62 -6.80
C ARG A 190 1.38 -8.66 -6.52
N VAL A 191 1.73 -7.41 -6.16
CA VAL A 191 0.76 -6.32 -5.90
C VAL A 191 0.96 -5.19 -6.90
N LYS A 192 -0.13 -4.65 -7.45
CA LYS A 192 -0.12 -3.50 -8.36
C LYS A 192 -1.16 -2.46 -7.94
N LEU A 193 -0.92 -1.20 -8.30
CA LEU A 193 -1.87 -0.11 -8.13
C LEU A 193 -2.81 -0.07 -9.34
N ALA A 194 -4.11 -0.30 -9.12
CA ALA A 194 -5.12 -0.27 -10.17
C ALA A 194 -5.80 1.11 -10.27
N LYS A 195 -6.14 1.72 -9.13
CA LYS A 195 -6.77 3.04 -9.05
C LYS A 195 -6.11 3.89 -7.97
N SER A 196 -6.10 5.20 -8.16
CA SER A 196 -5.60 6.14 -7.16
C SER A 196 -6.31 7.48 -7.25
N ILE A 197 -6.67 8.05 -6.10
CA ILE A 197 -7.17 9.41 -6.03
C ILE A 197 -6.18 10.46 -6.57
N LEU A 198 -4.87 10.15 -6.63
CA LEU A 198 -3.87 11.02 -7.26
C LEU A 198 -3.93 11.01 -8.79
N LYS A 199 -4.63 10.03 -9.38
CA LYS A 199 -4.97 9.99 -10.82
C LYS A 199 -6.35 10.61 -11.11
N GLY A 200 -7.06 11.07 -10.09
CA GLY A 200 -8.44 11.55 -10.20
C GLY A 200 -9.51 10.45 -10.05
N ASP A 201 -9.13 9.22 -9.68
CA ASP A 201 -10.11 8.19 -9.34
C ASP A 201 -10.88 8.54 -8.05
N GLU A 202 -12.10 8.04 -7.89
CA GLU A 202 -12.90 8.25 -6.67
C GLU A 202 -12.37 7.48 -5.45
N CYS A 203 -11.60 6.41 -5.69
CA CYS A 203 -11.02 5.56 -4.65
C CYS A 203 -9.66 4.99 -5.08
N CYS A 204 -8.87 4.55 -4.10
CA CYS A 204 -7.65 3.79 -4.32
C CYS A 204 -7.95 2.29 -4.35
N VAL A 205 -7.36 1.58 -5.31
CA VAL A 205 -7.49 0.13 -5.42
C VAL A 205 -6.13 -0.49 -5.71
N HIS A 206 -5.79 -1.53 -4.94
CA HIS A 206 -4.65 -2.41 -5.22
C HIS A 206 -5.15 -3.76 -5.72
N THR A 207 -4.43 -4.36 -6.65
CA THR A 207 -4.68 -5.72 -7.13
C THR A 207 -3.59 -6.64 -6.65
N ILE A 208 -3.97 -7.80 -6.12
CA ILE A 208 -3.06 -8.88 -5.75
C ILE A 208 -3.31 -10.05 -6.70
N GLU A 209 -2.27 -10.51 -7.38
CA GLU A 209 -2.34 -11.71 -8.21
C GLU A 209 -2.13 -12.96 -7.33
N ILE A 210 -3.11 -13.86 -7.34
CA ILE A 210 -3.06 -15.14 -6.61
C ILE A 210 -2.60 -16.28 -7.53
N PRO A 211 -1.72 -17.18 -7.05
CA PRO A 211 -1.31 -18.34 -7.84
C PRO A 211 -2.44 -19.32 -8.17
N PRO A 212 -2.33 -20.07 -9.28
CA PRO A 212 -3.41 -20.95 -9.77
C PRO A 212 -3.92 -21.96 -8.74
N HIS A 213 -3.04 -22.49 -7.90
CA HIS A 213 -3.39 -23.51 -6.90
C HIS A 213 -4.29 -22.98 -5.77
N PHE A 214 -4.51 -21.66 -5.68
CA PHE A 214 -5.50 -21.04 -4.81
C PHE A 214 -6.84 -20.75 -5.50
N ILE A 215 -6.90 -20.86 -6.82
CA ILE A 215 -8.09 -20.65 -7.64
C ILE A 215 -8.84 -21.98 -7.80
N GLU A 216 -8.08 -23.06 -8.00
CA GLU A 216 -8.60 -24.40 -8.12
C GLU A 216 -9.19 -24.84 -6.77
N ASN A 217 -10.51 -25.05 -6.75
CA ASN A 217 -11.17 -25.63 -5.59
C ASN A 217 -10.48 -26.96 -5.25
N LYS A 218 -10.13 -27.18 -3.98
CA LYS A 218 -9.87 -28.53 -3.43
C LYS A 218 -11.13 -29.40 -3.42
N SER A 219 -11.96 -29.32 -4.45
CA SER A 219 -13.03 -30.26 -4.76
C SER A 219 -12.45 -31.46 -5.51
N ASN A 220 -11.55 -32.20 -4.85
CA ASN A 220 -11.29 -33.63 -5.08
C ASN A 220 -10.25 -34.16 -4.07
N LYS A 221 -10.69 -34.33 -2.82
CA LYS A 221 -10.30 -35.51 -2.05
C LYS A 221 -11.57 -36.28 -1.73
N GLY A 222 -12.18 -36.81 -2.79
CA GLY A 222 -13.13 -37.90 -2.67
C GLY A 222 -12.40 -39.10 -2.09
N LYS A 223 -13.04 -39.71 -1.08
CA LYS A 223 -12.78 -41.09 -0.68
C LYS A 223 -12.84 -42.01 -1.91
N GLY A 224 -11.92 -42.96 -1.97
CA GLY A 224 -11.75 -43.98 -3.02
C GLY A 224 -10.25 -44.29 -3.05
N ASP A 225 -9.74 -45.39 -2.51
CA ASP A 225 -10.33 -46.70 -2.19
C ASP A 225 -9.97 -47.16 -0.77
#